data_AF-A0A820GQN0-F1
#
_entry.id   AF-A0A820GQN0-F1
#
_cell.length_a   1.000
_cell.length_b   1.000
_cell.length_c   1.000
_cell.angle_alpha   90.00
_cell.angle_beta   90.00
_cell.angle_gamma   90.00
#
_symmetry.space_group_name_H-M   'P 1'
#
loop_
_entity.id
_entity.type
_entity.pdbx_description
1 polymer ?
#
loop_
_entity_poly.entity_id
_entity_poly.type
_entity_poly.pdbx_seq_one_letter_code
_entity_poly.pdbx_strand_id
1 'polypeptide(L)'
;MFHIILKVSDVDINMLNNALKYLQNIKSEIDQLPYSKYWSEITRFSLMSYALYVRAKYLQTVANEASQLFEQSGFDKLSLEALGWLLVALSTERNNDNDRMIGKIYKHLKGKVNETSETAHFITSYGDDGQSV
;
A
#
# COMPACT_ATOMS: atom_id res chain seq x y z
N MET A 1 25.46 0.39 20.82
CA MET A 1 24.33 -0.45 20.36
C MET A 1 23.04 0.32 20.65
N PHE A 2 22.64 1.19 19.71
CA PHE A 2 21.57 2.18 19.92
C PHE A 2 20.19 1.52 19.81
N HIS A 3 19.53 1.43 20.96
CA HIS A 3 18.11 1.12 21.09
C HIS A 3 17.30 2.37 20.77
N ILE A 4 16.86 2.51 19.51
CA ILE A 4 15.74 3.40 19.19
C ILE A 4 14.46 2.58 19.40
N ILE A 5 14.10 2.43 20.67
CA ILE A 5 12.78 1.93 21.07
C ILE A 5 11.79 3.02 20.67
N LEU A 6 10.99 2.74 19.64
CA LEU A 6 9.75 3.49 19.39
C LEU A 6 8.98 3.52 20.71
N LYS A 7 8.71 4.73 21.21
CA LYS A 7 7.83 4.98 22.36
C LYS A 7 6.42 4.50 21.99
N VAL A 8 6.18 3.20 22.08
CA VAL A 8 4.87 2.58 22.04
C VAL A 8 4.41 2.55 23.49
N SER A 9 3.59 3.54 23.85
CA SER A 9 2.84 3.51 25.10
C SER A 9 1.92 2.28 25.07
N ASP A 10 2.20 1.30 25.92
CA ASP A 10 1.30 0.21 26.37
C ASP A 10 0.49 -0.56 25.29
N VAL A 11 1.04 -0.77 24.10
CA VAL A 11 0.41 -1.72 23.15
C VAL A 11 0.92 -3.12 23.44
N ASP A 12 0.01 -4.01 23.82
CA ASP A 12 0.30 -5.43 24.02
C ASP A 12 0.97 -6.02 22.76
N ILE A 13 2.15 -6.62 22.96
CA ILE A 13 2.98 -7.12 21.86
C ILE A 13 2.31 -8.28 21.12
N ASN A 14 1.44 -9.05 21.79
CA ASN A 14 0.70 -10.14 21.16
C ASN A 14 -0.37 -9.58 20.23
N MET A 15 -1.07 -8.52 20.64
CA MET A 15 -2.02 -7.80 19.78
C MET A 15 -1.33 -7.26 18.52
N LEU A 16 -0.15 -6.63 18.67
CA LEU A 16 0.63 -6.15 17.53
C LEU A 16 1.03 -7.31 16.59
N ASN A 17 1.55 -8.40 17.13
CA ASN A 17 1.96 -9.56 16.33
C ASN A 17 0.78 -10.20 15.59
N ASN A 18 -0.39 -10.28 16.23
CA ASN A 18 -1.61 -10.76 15.60
C ASN A 18 -2.06 -9.86 14.45
N ALA A 19 -1.99 -8.54 14.63
CA ALA A 19 -2.28 -7.59 13.56
C ALA A 19 -1.32 -7.73 12.38
N LEU A 20 0.00 -7.84 12.64
CA LEU A 20 0.98 -8.05 11.57
C LEU A 20 0.77 -9.38 10.84
N LYS A 21 0.40 -10.44 11.55
CA LYS A 21 0.05 -11.74 10.96
C LYS A 21 -1.21 -11.65 10.10
N TYR A 22 -2.22 -10.90 10.53
CA TYR A 22 -3.40 -10.63 9.73
C TYR A 22 -3.03 -9.89 8.43
N LEU A 23 -2.20 -8.85 8.53
CA LEU A 23 -1.73 -8.09 7.36
C LEU A 23 -0.85 -8.92 6.41
N GLN A 24 -0.11 -9.91 6.91
CA GLN A 24 0.62 -10.85 6.06
C GLN A 24 -0.33 -11.69 5.20
N ASN A 25 -1.52 -12.01 5.71
CA ASN A 25 -2.53 -12.79 5.02
C ASN A 25 -3.59 -11.93 4.31
N ILE A 26 -3.39 -10.60 4.23
CA ILE A 26 -4.42 -9.64 3.84
C ILE A 26 -5.16 -10.00 2.55
N LYS A 27 -4.47 -10.59 1.57
CA LYS A 27 -5.12 -11.05 0.33
C LYS A 27 -6.17 -12.13 0.62
N SER A 28 -5.80 -13.14 1.39
CA SER A 28 -6.74 -14.19 1.78
C SER A 28 -7.87 -13.65 2.64
N GLU A 29 -7.58 -12.73 3.55
CA GLU A 29 -8.58 -12.07 4.39
C GLU A 29 -9.61 -11.29 3.55
N ILE A 30 -9.14 -10.53 2.55
CA ILE A 30 -10.01 -9.83 1.59
C ILE A 30 -10.85 -10.83 0.79
N ASP A 31 -10.23 -11.89 0.27
CA ASP A 31 -10.89 -12.89 -0.58
C ASP A 31 -12.00 -13.66 0.17
N GLN A 32 -11.92 -13.76 1.50
CA GLN A 32 -12.91 -14.43 2.34
C GLN A 32 -14.13 -13.54 2.67
N LEU A 33 -14.04 -12.22 2.48
CA LEU A 33 -15.15 -11.31 2.78
C LEU A 33 -16.26 -11.44 1.71
N PRO A 34 -17.52 -11.70 2.10
CA PRO A 34 -18.60 -12.00 1.13
C PRO A 34 -18.91 -10.84 0.17
N TYR A 35 -18.61 -9.60 0.59
CA TYR A 35 -18.82 -8.39 -0.19
C TYR A 35 -17.59 -7.96 -1.02
N SER A 36 -16.42 -8.58 -0.85
CA SER A 36 -15.19 -8.18 -1.56
C SER A 36 -15.26 -8.40 -3.06
N LYS A 37 -16.17 -9.29 -3.52
CA LYS A 37 -16.47 -9.49 -4.94
C LYS A 37 -17.03 -8.25 -5.65
N TYR A 38 -17.57 -7.29 -4.90
CA TYR A 38 -18.07 -6.02 -5.43
C TYR A 38 -17.02 -4.90 -5.39
N TRP A 39 -15.84 -5.16 -4.82
CA TRP A 39 -14.77 -4.17 -4.75
C TRP A 39 -13.99 -4.12 -6.05
N SER A 40 -13.64 -2.91 -6.47
CA SER A 40 -12.74 -2.71 -7.60
C SER A 40 -11.35 -3.29 -7.30
N GLU A 41 -10.62 -3.63 -8.36
CA GLU A 41 -9.22 -4.04 -8.25
C GLU A 41 -8.37 -2.95 -7.58
N ILE A 42 -8.65 -1.67 -7.88
CA ILE A 42 -7.97 -0.51 -7.28
C ILE A 42 -8.09 -0.52 -5.76
N THR A 43 -9.31 -0.74 -5.23
CA THR A 43 -9.53 -0.82 -3.78
C THR A 43 -8.76 -1.98 -3.17
N ARG A 44 -8.81 -3.17 -3.79
CA ARG A 44 -8.14 -4.37 -3.28
C ARG A 44 -6.62 -4.19 -3.27
N PHE A 45 -6.04 -3.67 -4.34
CA PHE A 45 -4.61 -3.40 -4.41
C PHE A 45 -4.17 -2.28 -3.47
N SER A 46 -4.99 -1.25 -3.26
CA SER A 46 -4.70 -0.19 -2.28
C SER A 46 -4.60 -0.74 -0.86
N LEU A 47 -5.51 -1.65 -0.48
CA LEU A 47 -5.47 -2.33 0.83
C LEU A 47 -4.22 -3.21 0.97
N MET A 48 -3.87 -3.96 -0.08
CA MET A 48 -2.66 -4.79 -0.08
C MET A 48 -1.39 -3.94 0.04
N SER A 49 -1.29 -2.84 -0.72
CA SER A 49 -0.17 -1.89 -0.64
C SER A 49 -0.05 -1.27 0.76
N TYR A 50 -1.18 -0.91 1.39
CA TYR A 50 -1.17 -0.40 2.76
C TYR A 50 -0.66 -1.44 3.76
N ALA A 51 -1.10 -2.69 3.65
CA ALA A 51 -0.64 -3.78 4.50
C ALA A 51 0.88 -3.99 4.41
N LEU A 52 1.44 -3.96 3.19
CA LEU A 52 2.88 -4.03 2.95
C LEU A 52 3.62 -2.85 3.56
N TYR A 53 3.09 -1.63 3.42
CA TYR A 53 3.65 -0.45 4.06
C TYR A 53 3.71 -0.58 5.58
N VAL A 54 2.61 -0.99 6.22
CA VAL A 54 2.57 -1.16 7.69
C VAL A 54 3.60 -2.20 8.13
N ARG A 55 3.67 -3.35 7.45
CA ARG A 55 4.67 -4.40 7.72
C ARG A 55 6.10 -3.88 7.57
N ALA A 56 6.39 -3.08 6.55
CA ALA A 56 7.68 -2.43 6.35
C ALA A 56 8.05 -1.47 7.50
N LYS A 57 7.08 -0.72 8.05
CA LYS A 57 7.30 0.17 9.21
C LYS A 57 7.69 -0.59 10.48
N TYR A 58 7.34 -1.87 10.55
CA TYR A 58 7.75 -2.80 11.61
C TYR A 58 8.95 -3.68 11.18
N LEU A 59 9.78 -3.18 10.26
CA LEU A 59 11.05 -3.78 9.84
C LEU A 59 10.93 -5.17 9.20
N GLN A 60 9.74 -5.55 8.71
CA GLN A 60 9.60 -6.76 7.91
C GLN A 60 10.11 -6.50 6.48
N THR A 61 10.91 -7.44 5.96
CA THR A 61 11.35 -7.42 4.57
C THR A 61 10.21 -7.88 3.66
N VAL A 62 9.63 -6.95 2.91
CA VAL A 62 8.43 -7.18 2.08
C VAL A 62 8.61 -6.76 0.63
N ALA A 63 9.84 -6.48 0.21
CA ALA A 63 10.13 -5.94 -1.12
C ALA A 63 9.68 -6.89 -2.25
N ASN A 64 9.87 -8.21 -2.10
CA ASN A 64 9.43 -9.17 -3.11
C ASN A 64 7.90 -9.18 -3.29
N GLU A 65 7.14 -9.14 -2.19
CA GLU A 65 5.67 -9.06 -2.24
C GLU A 65 5.20 -7.74 -2.89
N ALA A 66 5.89 -6.64 -2.59
CA ALA A 66 5.63 -5.34 -3.21
C ALA A 66 5.92 -5.33 -4.72
N SER A 67 7.00 -6.00 -5.14
CA SER A 67 7.35 -6.15 -6.56
C SER A 67 6.29 -6.95 -7.31
N GLN A 68 5.89 -8.09 -6.77
CA GLN A 68 4.84 -8.92 -7.36
C GLN A 68 3.50 -8.17 -7.46
N LEU A 69 3.12 -7.43 -6.41
CA LEU A 69 1.90 -6.63 -6.42
C LEU A 69 1.93 -5.58 -7.54
N PHE A 70 3.05 -4.87 -7.68
CA PHE A 70 3.21 -3.86 -8.73
C PHE A 70 3.21 -4.47 -10.14
N GLU A 71 3.86 -5.62 -10.34
CA GLU A 71 3.85 -6.34 -11.63
C GLU A 71 2.44 -6.80 -12.02
N GLN A 72 1.63 -7.21 -11.04
CA GLN A 72 0.24 -7.62 -11.26
C GLN A 72 -0.68 -6.43 -11.56
N SER A 73 -0.54 -5.34 -10.82
CA SER A 73 -1.49 -4.21 -10.89
C SER A 73 -1.14 -3.20 -11.97
N GLY A 74 0.15 -2.98 -12.23
CA GLY A 74 0.64 -1.87 -13.03
C GLY A 74 0.27 -0.50 -12.44
N PHE A 75 0.48 0.55 -13.23
CA PHE A 75 0.15 1.93 -12.82
C PHE A 75 -1.35 2.21 -12.83
N ASP A 76 -2.10 1.63 -13.76
CA ASP A 76 -3.50 2.00 -13.99
C ASP A 76 -4.45 1.51 -12.88
N LYS A 77 -4.04 0.47 -12.13
CA LYS A 77 -4.83 -0.13 -11.05
C LYS A 77 -4.35 0.25 -9.65
N LEU A 78 -3.45 1.22 -9.54
CA LEU A 78 -2.94 1.72 -8.27
C LEU A 78 -3.24 3.22 -8.15
N SER A 79 -3.76 3.64 -6.99
CA SER A 79 -3.81 5.06 -6.64
C SER A 79 -2.41 5.62 -6.41
N LEU A 80 -2.27 6.95 -6.44
CA LEU A 80 -1.00 7.63 -6.15
C LEU A 80 -0.52 7.30 -4.73
N GLU A 81 -1.45 7.16 -3.79
CA GLU A 81 -1.20 6.76 -2.40
C GLU A 81 -0.68 5.32 -2.32
N ALA A 82 -1.31 4.39 -3.05
CA ALA A 82 -0.88 3.00 -3.10
C ALA A 82 0.53 2.86 -3.70
N LEU A 83 0.85 3.65 -4.73
CA LEU A 83 2.21 3.75 -5.28
C LEU A 83 3.19 4.30 -4.24
N GLY A 84 2.81 5.31 -3.46
CA GLY A 84 3.61 5.85 -2.37
C GLY A 84 3.92 4.81 -1.28
N TRP A 85 2.94 4.00 -0.91
CA TRP A 85 3.12 2.89 0.04
C TRP A 85 4.05 1.80 -0.52
N LEU A 86 3.93 1.47 -1.80
CA LEU A 86 4.82 0.51 -2.46
C LEU A 86 6.27 0.99 -2.48
N LEU A 87 6.54 2.29 -2.69
CA LEU A 87 7.90 2.83 -2.62
C LEU A 87 8.58 2.51 -1.29
N VAL A 88 7.86 2.63 -0.18
CA VAL A 88 8.37 2.29 1.15
C VAL A 88 8.60 0.79 1.28
N ALA A 89 7.64 -0.03 0.85
CA ALA A 89 7.74 -1.48 0.92
C ALA A 89 8.90 -2.04 0.08
N LEU A 90 9.10 -1.53 -1.13
CA LEU A 90 10.22 -1.88 -2.01
C LEU A 90 11.57 -1.51 -1.44
N SER A 91 11.64 -0.44 -0.66
CA SER A 91 12.87 0.02 -0.02
C SER A 91 13.33 -0.87 1.14
N THR A 92 12.55 -1.89 1.53
CA THR A 92 12.93 -2.82 2.61
C THR A 92 14.06 -3.78 2.22
N GLU A 93 14.29 -3.98 0.92
CA GLU A 93 15.43 -4.72 0.40
C GLU A 93 15.95 -4.06 -0.87
N ARG A 94 17.26 -3.81 -0.93
CA ARG A 94 17.88 -3.22 -2.12
C ARG A 94 18.41 -4.30 -3.04
N ASN A 95 17.98 -4.23 -4.29
CA ASN A 95 18.54 -4.96 -5.40
C ASN A 95 18.27 -4.15 -6.69
N ASN A 96 18.93 -4.53 -7.79
CA ASN A 96 18.86 -3.78 -9.04
C ASN A 96 17.43 -3.67 -9.60
N ASP A 97 16.61 -4.70 -9.43
CA ASP A 97 15.25 -4.74 -9.94
C ASP A 97 14.31 -3.82 -9.14
N ASN A 98 14.40 -3.88 -7.81
CA ASN A 98 13.66 -3.00 -6.90
C ASN A 98 14.05 -1.55 -7.11
N ASP A 99 15.34 -1.24 -7.21
CA ASP A 99 15.83 0.14 -7.43
C ASP A 99 15.33 0.71 -8.76
N ARG A 100 15.32 -0.12 -9.82
CA ARG A 100 14.75 0.26 -11.12
C ARG A 100 13.25 0.53 -11.02
N MET A 101 12.51 -0.29 -10.27
CA MET A 101 11.07 -0.14 -10.11
C MET A 101 10.70 1.07 -9.26
N ILE A 102 11.42 1.31 -8.16
CA ILE A 102 11.35 2.52 -7.35
C ILE A 102 11.52 3.75 -8.25
N GLY A 103 12.54 3.75 -9.13
CA GLY A 103 12.78 4.84 -10.07
C GLY A 103 11.61 5.09 -11.03
N LYS A 104 10.97 4.03 -11.55
CA LYS A 104 9.78 4.14 -12.40
C LYS A 104 8.59 4.74 -11.65
N ILE A 105 8.31 4.23 -10.45
CA ILE A 105 7.19 4.70 -9.63
C ILE A 105 7.38 6.16 -9.23
N TYR A 106 8.58 6.52 -8.76
CA TYR A 106 8.90 7.89 -8.39
C TYR A 106 8.74 8.86 -9.57
N LYS A 107 9.22 8.48 -10.77
CA LYS A 107 9.04 9.30 -11.98
C LYS A 107 7.56 9.50 -12.33
N HIS A 108 6.74 8.44 -12.20
CA HIS A 108 5.30 8.52 -12.45
C HIS A 108 4.60 9.49 -11.49
N LEU A 109 4.87 9.37 -10.19
CA LEU A 109 4.31 10.27 -9.17
C LEU A 109 4.72 11.73 -9.43
N LYS A 110 6.00 11.97 -9.72
CA LYS A 110 6.49 13.32 -10.04
C LYS A 110 5.80 13.93 -11.27
N GLY A 111 5.56 13.12 -12.30
CA GLY A 111 4.84 13.55 -13.51
C GLY A 111 3.42 14.00 -13.20
N LYS A 112 2.69 13.23 -12.40
CA LYS A 112 1.29 13.54 -12.04
C LYS A 112 1.14 14.76 -11.14
N VAL A 113 2.10 15.01 -10.25
CA VAL A 113 2.12 16.23 -9.43
C VAL A 113 2.39 17.49 -10.27
N ASN A 114 3.18 17.38 -11.34
CA ASN A 114 3.48 18.51 -12.22
C ASN A 114 2.36 18.78 -13.25
N GLU A 115 1.60 17.77 -13.66
CA GLU A 115 0.41 17.92 -14.52
C GLU A 115 -0.81 18.52 -13.78
N THR A 116 -0.78 18.60 -12.45
CA THR A 116 -1.92 19.02 -11.61
C THR A 116 -1.76 20.40 -10.96
N SER A 117 -0.64 21.09 -11.16
CA SER A 117 -0.42 22.43 -10.59
C SER A 117 -1.31 23.54 -11.17
N GLU A 118 -2.11 23.27 -12.21
CA GLU A 118 -3.13 24.19 -12.72
C GLU A 118 -4.56 23.88 -12.24
N THR A 119 -4.80 22.74 -11.57
CA THR A 119 -6.14 22.36 -11.10
C THR A 119 -6.07 21.55 -9.80
N ALA A 120 -5.74 22.21 -8.69
CA ALA A 120 -5.82 21.59 -7.37
C ALA A 120 -7.30 21.50 -6.90
N HIS A 121 -7.98 20.43 -7.30
CA HIS A 121 -9.21 19.96 -6.64
C HIS A 121 -9.02 18.49 -6.26
N PHE A 122 -8.89 18.21 -4.96
CA PHE A 122 -9.05 16.85 -4.43
C PHE A 122 -10.52 16.47 -4.58
N ILE A 123 -10.89 15.85 -5.71
CA ILE A 123 -12.19 15.20 -5.82
C ILE A 123 -12.07 13.86 -5.09
N THR A 124 -12.47 13.84 -3.82
CA THR A 124 -12.76 12.60 -3.12
C THR A 124 -14.04 12.03 -3.72
N SER A 125 -13.90 11.21 -4.76
CA SER A 125 -14.97 10.30 -5.16
C SER A 125 -15.02 9.19 -4.11
N TYR A 126 -15.70 9.44 -2.99
CA TYR A 126 -16.35 8.36 -2.27
C TYR A 126 -17.60 8.05 -3.09
N GLY A 127 -17.71 6.83 -3.60
CA GLY A 127 -18.88 6.40 -4.35
C GLY A 127 -20.14 6.59 -3.52
N ASP A 128 -20.86 7.67 -3.81
CA ASP A 128 -22.24 7.87 -3.40
C ASP A 128 -23.11 7.14 -4.42
N ASP A 129 -23.22 5.82 -4.27
CA ASP A 129 -24.35 5.07 -4.84
C ASP A 129 -25.54 5.25 -3.90
N GLY A 130 -26.06 6.47 -3.88
CA GLY A 130 -27.35 6.79 -3.30
C GLY A 130 -28.42 5.93 -3.97
N GLN A 131 -29.08 5.09 -3.17
CA GLN A 131 -30.15 4.24 -3.64
C GLN A 131 -31.31 5.10 -4.19
N SER A 132 -31.62 4.92 -5.46
CA SER A 132 -32.90 5.35 -6.02
C SER A 132 -33.98 4.34 -5.61
N VAL A 133 -34.94 4.82 -4.83
CA VAL A 133 -36.22 4.17 -4.52
C VAL A 133 -37.12 4.07 -5.75
#